data_AF-A0A1I5Z655-F1
#
_entry.id   AF-A0A1I5Z655-F1
#
_cell.length_a   1.000
_cell.length_b   1.000
_cell.length_c   1.000
_cell.angle_alpha   90.00
_cell.angle_beta   90.00
_cell.angle_gamma   90.00
#
_symmetry.space_group_name_H-M   'P 1'
#
loop_
_entity.id
_entity.type
_entity.pdbx_description
1 polymer ?
#
loop_
_entity_poly.entity_id
_entity_poly.type
_entity_poly.pdbx_seq_one_letter_code
_entity_poly.pdbx_strand_id
1 'polypeptide(L)'
;MPLSVPAALSNSNLDKENYARLSTASLPTNNFNDITRYKVFCVAWAVATLFHMAQSRVYTKELHYALLTAAAILLILRPASMLRLTSLITLQLYEVLFRAPYISNHWIFATFVNLTILQALIYLIIKKRSLQIDKGDLIRTFAPVVRIEVIILYFFVVLHKLNWSFLASDASCAAVLYKAQHLDALIPTTDTFLKYNIYFTIIIETLIPVLLIFRKTRNMGVLIGLGFHCVIAFNSLNGFYDFSGMIFAVYVLFTSHSFTNTVANFNDKWTERRIEFRKKLGQFSVKNFVVLLAIFFFSLVALAYLTTQFKDYFRIVWALYSTVFIVLFLVALKKEFWQNTNLSFALPAALFLLVPALVFFNGISPYLGLKTESSFAMFSNLRTEGGITNHVFIPVSTQIFDFQKDMVEVVSSTDKQLKEVASKHQLLPFFQFKNHVAKAKPEQVVYIRNGQQYTFNQATASPDDELRHQSPLILQKLMGFRAISKYEPQPCEH
;
A
#
# COMPACT_ATOMS: atom_id res chain seq x y z
N MET A 1 51.31 -60.81 -4.57
CA MET A 1 50.58 -61.95 -3.97
C MET A 1 50.04 -61.51 -2.62
N PRO A 2 48.77 -61.83 -2.30
CA PRO A 2 47.86 -60.88 -1.67
C PRO A 2 47.88 -60.95 -0.13
N LEU A 3 47.72 -59.79 0.50
CA LEU A 3 47.35 -59.66 1.91
C LEU A 3 45.88 -59.23 1.98
N SER A 4 45.17 -59.87 2.89
CA SER A 4 43.73 -60.00 3.02
C SER A 4 43.04 -58.72 3.49
N VAL A 5 41.82 -58.52 2.97
CA VAL A 5 40.81 -57.58 3.45
C VAL A 5 40.07 -58.20 4.64
N PRO A 6 39.89 -57.49 5.77
CA PRO A 6 38.80 -57.78 6.70
C PRO A 6 37.57 -56.96 6.31
N ALA A 7 36.46 -57.67 6.11
CA ALA A 7 35.15 -57.12 5.85
C ALA A 7 34.55 -56.47 7.11
N ALA A 8 34.19 -55.19 7.02
CA ALA A 8 33.18 -54.56 7.89
C ALA A 8 32.75 -53.19 7.32
N LEU A 9 31.91 -53.20 6.29
CA LEU A 9 31.13 -52.02 5.87
C LEU A 9 29.65 -52.42 5.82
N SER A 10 28.98 -52.34 6.96
CA SER A 10 27.53 -52.13 6.99
C SER A 10 27.14 -51.48 8.32
N ASN A 11 26.88 -50.16 8.29
CA ASN A 11 25.81 -49.49 9.05
C ASN A 11 25.86 -47.98 8.77
N SER A 12 25.29 -47.59 7.62
CA SER A 12 25.20 -46.21 7.12
C SER A 12 23.95 -45.46 7.61
N ASN A 13 23.51 -45.69 8.85
CA ASN A 13 22.33 -45.03 9.42
C ASN A 13 22.59 -44.15 10.66
N LEU A 14 23.83 -44.12 11.20
CA LEU A 14 24.14 -43.35 12.42
C LEU A 14 24.60 -41.90 12.19
N ASP A 15 24.93 -41.51 10.96
CA ASP A 15 25.43 -40.15 10.68
C ASP A 15 24.36 -39.17 10.17
N LYS A 16 23.22 -39.64 9.65
CA LYS A 16 22.14 -38.74 9.16
C LYS A 16 21.28 -38.16 10.29
N GLU A 17 21.05 -38.91 11.36
CA GLU A 17 20.31 -38.39 12.53
C GLU A 17 21.12 -37.38 13.33
N ASN A 18 22.44 -37.56 13.44
CA ASN A 18 23.30 -36.60 14.14
C ASN A 18 23.50 -35.31 13.33
N TYR A 19 23.59 -35.36 12.00
CA TYR A 19 23.61 -34.15 11.17
C TYR A 19 22.28 -33.38 11.19
N ALA A 20 21.14 -34.08 11.25
CA ALA A 20 19.84 -33.46 11.40
C ALA A 20 19.69 -32.76 12.77
N ARG A 21 20.15 -33.38 13.86
CA ARG A 21 20.11 -32.82 15.23
C ARG A 21 21.14 -31.71 15.48
N LEU A 22 22.28 -31.69 14.78
CA LEU A 22 23.28 -30.63 14.90
C LEU A 22 22.91 -29.36 14.11
N SER A 23 22.07 -29.45 13.07
CA SER A 23 21.52 -28.27 12.37
C SER A 23 20.44 -27.52 13.17
N THR A 24 19.92 -28.14 14.24
CA THR A 24 19.00 -27.54 15.20
C THR A 24 19.70 -27.07 16.46
N ALA A 25 21.00 -26.74 16.37
CA ALA A 25 21.67 -25.93 17.39
C ALA A 25 20.81 -24.68 17.61
N SER A 26 20.17 -24.66 18.78
CA SER A 26 19.03 -23.81 19.11
C SER A 26 19.38 -22.35 18.92
N LEU A 27 18.95 -21.76 17.81
CA LEU A 27 18.76 -20.32 17.74
C LEU A 27 17.90 -19.95 18.95
N PRO A 28 18.27 -18.94 19.77
CA PRO A 28 17.44 -18.53 20.88
C PRO A 28 16.02 -18.31 20.35
N THR A 29 15.01 -18.83 21.05
CA THR A 29 13.61 -18.92 20.58
C THR A 29 13.09 -17.61 19.98
N ASN A 30 13.54 -16.48 20.52
CA ASN A 30 13.26 -15.14 20.01
C ASN A 30 13.73 -14.92 18.56
N ASN A 31 14.93 -15.40 18.19
CA ASN A 31 15.46 -15.23 16.84
C ASN A 31 14.69 -16.06 15.79
N PHE A 32 14.30 -17.29 16.13
CA PHE A 32 13.46 -18.11 15.23
C PHE A 32 12.10 -17.43 14.95
N ASN A 33 11.47 -16.94 16.02
CA ASN A 33 10.19 -16.22 15.95
C ASN A 33 10.28 -14.94 15.11
N ASP A 34 11.38 -14.18 15.22
CA ASP A 34 11.63 -12.99 14.40
C ASP A 34 11.86 -13.34 12.92
N ILE A 35 12.63 -14.40 12.62
CA ILE A 35 12.84 -14.88 11.25
C ILE A 35 11.52 -15.32 10.61
N THR A 36 10.64 -15.98 11.37
CA THR A 36 9.32 -16.38 10.89
C THR A 36 8.45 -15.16 10.59
N ARG A 37 8.42 -14.16 11.48
CA ARG A 37 7.73 -12.89 11.22
C ARG A 37 8.26 -12.19 9.96
N TYR A 38 9.58 -12.17 9.77
CA TYR A 38 10.20 -11.61 8.57
C TYR A 38 9.68 -12.29 7.29
N LYS A 39 9.66 -13.63 7.27
CA LYS A 39 9.15 -14.38 6.10
C LYS A 39 7.68 -14.05 5.82
N VAL A 40 6.83 -14.02 6.85
CA VAL A 40 5.39 -13.69 6.71
C VAL A 40 5.21 -12.26 6.19
N PHE A 41 5.98 -11.30 6.73
CA PHE A 41 5.97 -9.92 6.23
C PHE A 41 6.38 -9.86 4.76
N CYS A 42 7.48 -10.52 4.35
CA CYS A 42 7.91 -10.53 2.95
C CYS A 42 6.85 -11.10 2.00
N VAL A 43 6.16 -12.17 2.39
CA VAL A 43 5.04 -12.72 1.61
C VAL A 43 3.91 -11.69 1.51
N ALA A 44 3.49 -11.10 2.63
CA ALA A 44 2.41 -10.13 2.65
C ALA A 44 2.75 -8.86 1.84
N TRP A 45 3.99 -8.36 1.93
CA TRP A 45 4.48 -7.21 1.17
C TRP A 45 4.51 -7.47 -0.33
N ALA A 46 4.93 -8.67 -0.74
CA ALA A 46 4.86 -9.09 -2.14
C ALA A 46 3.41 -9.21 -2.63
N VAL A 47 2.50 -9.77 -1.82
CA VAL A 47 1.07 -9.85 -2.17
C VAL A 47 0.44 -8.45 -2.27
N ALA A 48 0.78 -7.52 -1.38
CA ALA A 48 0.36 -6.12 -1.48
C ALA A 48 0.81 -5.49 -2.81
N THR A 49 2.03 -5.80 -3.25
CA THR A 49 2.52 -5.37 -4.58
C THR A 49 1.67 -5.96 -5.70
N LEU A 50 1.30 -7.25 -5.62
CA LEU A 50 0.44 -7.85 -6.64
C LEU A 50 -0.97 -7.23 -6.69
N PHE A 51 -1.51 -6.78 -5.55
CA PHE A 51 -2.76 -6.01 -5.52
C PHE A 51 -2.60 -4.60 -6.13
N HIS A 52 -1.48 -3.92 -5.90
CA HIS A 52 -1.17 -2.67 -6.60
C HIS A 52 -1.12 -2.86 -8.13
N MET A 53 -0.49 -3.94 -8.58
CA MET A 53 -0.46 -4.31 -9.99
C MET A 53 -1.85 -4.68 -10.54
N ALA A 54 -2.70 -5.29 -9.71
CA ALA A 54 -4.08 -5.65 -10.05
C ALA A 54 -4.92 -4.43 -10.36
N GLN A 55 -4.92 -3.48 -9.43
CA GLN A 55 -5.77 -2.31 -9.50
C GLN A 55 -5.41 -1.44 -10.70
N SER A 56 -4.12 -1.32 -10.99
CA SER A 56 -3.64 -0.52 -12.12
C SER A 56 -3.90 -1.19 -13.49
N ARG A 57 -4.18 -2.50 -13.55
CA ARG A 57 -4.31 -3.30 -14.79
C ARG A 57 -3.11 -3.17 -15.74
N VAL A 58 -1.91 -2.96 -15.19
CA VAL A 58 -0.69 -2.65 -15.98
C VAL A 58 0.31 -3.81 -16.02
N TYR A 59 -0.09 -5.02 -15.63
CA TYR A 59 0.78 -6.20 -15.52
C TYR A 59 1.74 -6.44 -16.70
N THR A 60 1.34 -6.08 -17.92
CA THR A 60 2.09 -6.38 -19.14
C THR A 60 2.31 -5.19 -20.06
N LYS A 61 1.89 -3.97 -19.69
CA LYS A 61 1.99 -2.82 -20.62
C LYS A 61 3.43 -2.34 -20.79
N GLU A 62 4.27 -2.49 -19.77
CA GLU A 62 5.68 -2.07 -19.81
C GLU A 62 6.58 -3.07 -19.09
N LEU A 63 7.84 -3.15 -19.53
CA LEU A 63 8.83 -4.10 -19.00
C LEU A 63 9.00 -3.97 -17.48
N HIS A 64 8.99 -2.75 -16.94
CA HIS A 64 9.20 -2.52 -15.52
C HIS A 64 8.07 -3.09 -14.64
N TYR A 65 6.82 -3.10 -15.13
CA TYR A 65 5.69 -3.76 -14.43
C TYR A 65 5.79 -5.28 -14.43
N ALA A 66 6.25 -5.86 -15.54
CA ALA A 66 6.52 -7.29 -15.63
C ALA A 66 7.65 -7.70 -14.66
N LEU A 67 8.72 -6.91 -14.60
CA LEU A 67 9.83 -7.12 -13.66
C LEU A 67 9.36 -6.98 -12.21
N LEU A 68 8.53 -5.98 -11.89
CA LEU A 68 7.98 -5.79 -10.56
C LEU A 68 7.10 -6.97 -10.13
N THR A 69 6.22 -7.43 -11.02
CA THR A 69 5.37 -8.62 -10.81
C THR A 69 6.23 -9.87 -10.60
N ALA A 70 7.25 -10.07 -11.43
CA ALA A 70 8.18 -11.20 -11.30
C ALA A 70 8.94 -11.13 -9.97
N ALA A 71 9.42 -9.96 -9.55
CA ALA A 71 10.11 -9.79 -8.28
C ALA A 71 9.22 -10.13 -7.08
N ALA A 72 7.94 -9.73 -7.12
CA ALA A 72 6.97 -10.08 -6.08
C ALA A 72 6.75 -11.61 -6.02
N ILE A 73 6.53 -12.26 -7.17
CA ILE A 73 6.36 -13.72 -7.25
C ILE A 73 7.61 -14.45 -6.74
N LEU A 74 8.80 -14.02 -7.18
CA LEU A 74 10.06 -14.60 -6.75
C LEU A 74 10.27 -14.45 -5.24
N LEU A 75 9.88 -13.32 -4.65
CA LEU A 75 9.94 -13.13 -3.20
C LEU A 75 8.99 -14.09 -2.47
N ILE A 76 7.74 -14.27 -2.95
CA ILE A 76 6.79 -15.25 -2.39
C ILE A 76 7.37 -16.66 -2.42
N LEU A 77 8.07 -17.03 -3.51
CA LEU A 77 8.67 -18.36 -3.65
C LEU A 77 9.86 -18.60 -2.70
N ARG A 78 10.55 -17.55 -2.26
CA ARG A 78 11.66 -17.66 -1.29
C ARG A 78 11.68 -16.43 -0.38
N PRO A 79 10.76 -16.34 0.59
CA PRO A 79 10.55 -15.14 1.40
C PRO A 79 11.70 -14.87 2.38
N ALA A 80 12.60 -15.84 2.55
CA ALA A 80 13.80 -15.70 3.34
C ALA A 80 14.97 -15.04 2.56
N SER A 81 14.81 -14.69 1.28
CA SER A 81 15.88 -14.16 0.44
C SER A 81 15.96 -12.63 0.51
N MET A 82 17.03 -12.11 1.13
CA MET A 82 17.27 -10.67 1.20
C MET A 82 17.45 -10.03 -0.18
N LEU A 83 18.14 -10.71 -1.10
CA LEU A 83 18.32 -10.24 -2.47
C LEU A 83 16.97 -10.03 -3.18
N ARG A 84 16.02 -10.95 -2.99
CA ARG A 84 14.70 -10.83 -3.63
C ARG A 84 13.88 -9.70 -3.02
N LEU A 85 13.99 -9.50 -1.70
CA LEU A 85 13.36 -8.36 -1.03
C LEU A 85 13.95 -7.04 -1.53
N THR A 86 15.27 -6.92 -1.60
CA THR A 86 15.91 -5.69 -2.07
C THR A 86 15.65 -5.44 -3.55
N SER A 87 15.60 -6.46 -4.40
CA SER A 87 15.18 -6.32 -5.80
C SER A 87 13.74 -5.81 -5.92
N LEU A 88 12.80 -6.35 -5.13
CA LEU A 88 11.42 -5.87 -5.11
C LEU A 88 11.37 -4.39 -4.69
N ILE A 89 12.05 -4.04 -3.59
CA ILE A 89 12.12 -2.67 -3.08
C ILE A 89 12.67 -1.72 -4.14
N THR A 90 13.78 -2.06 -4.79
CA THR A 90 14.39 -1.21 -5.82
C THR A 90 13.43 -0.96 -6.98
N LEU A 91 12.68 -1.97 -7.41
CA LEU A 91 11.69 -1.81 -8.49
C LEU A 91 10.49 -0.96 -8.06
N GLN A 92 10.01 -1.09 -6.82
CA GLN A 92 8.97 -0.22 -6.27
C GLN A 92 9.43 1.25 -6.20
N LEU A 93 10.66 1.49 -5.73
CA LEU A 93 11.23 2.85 -5.67
C LEU A 93 11.45 3.43 -7.07
N TYR A 94 11.90 2.62 -8.03
CA TYR A 94 12.02 3.03 -9.43
C TYR A 94 10.67 3.46 -10.00
N GLU A 95 9.61 2.68 -9.78
CA GLU A 95 8.27 3.02 -10.27
C GLU A 95 7.78 4.36 -9.70
N VAL A 96 7.99 4.60 -8.41
CA VAL A 96 7.66 5.88 -7.74
C VAL A 96 8.43 7.02 -8.39
N LEU A 97 9.74 6.89 -8.58
CA LEU A 97 10.54 7.93 -9.23
C LEU A 97 10.08 8.18 -10.67
N PHE A 98 9.69 7.13 -11.38
CA PHE A 98 9.20 7.22 -12.75
C PHE A 98 7.85 7.94 -12.82
N ARG A 99 6.88 7.55 -12.00
CA ARG A 99 5.49 8.06 -12.02
C ARG A 99 5.27 9.39 -11.29
N ALA A 100 6.19 9.79 -10.39
CA ALA A 100 6.09 11.06 -9.68
C ALA A 100 5.85 12.24 -10.62
N PRO A 101 4.96 13.19 -10.28
CA PRO A 101 4.25 13.32 -8.99
C PRO A 101 2.92 12.55 -8.90
N TYR A 102 2.46 11.90 -9.96
CA TYR A 102 1.14 11.26 -10.02
C TYR A 102 1.18 9.84 -9.42
N ILE A 103 1.15 9.79 -8.09
CA ILE A 103 1.30 8.56 -7.32
C ILE A 103 0.19 8.47 -6.30
N SER A 104 -0.34 7.28 -6.07
CA SER A 104 -1.32 7.04 -5.04
C SER A 104 -0.72 7.11 -3.63
N ASN A 105 -1.57 7.43 -2.65
CA ASN A 105 -1.16 7.56 -1.25
C ASN A 105 -0.48 6.30 -0.67
N HIS A 106 -0.99 5.10 -0.98
CA HIS A 106 -0.36 3.85 -0.52
C HIS A 106 1.03 3.64 -1.11
N TRP A 107 1.28 4.07 -2.35
CA TRP A 107 2.56 3.84 -3.00
C TRP A 107 3.64 4.81 -2.53
N ILE A 108 3.24 6.05 -2.18
CA ILE A 108 4.07 6.95 -1.38
C ILE A 108 4.34 6.36 0.01
N PHE A 109 3.34 5.83 0.71
CA PHE A 109 3.57 5.20 2.01
C PHE A 109 4.50 3.98 1.91
N ALA A 110 4.32 3.14 0.88
CA ALA A 110 5.19 2.00 0.60
C ALA A 110 6.63 2.43 0.33
N THR A 111 6.83 3.59 -0.28
CA THR A 111 8.15 4.20 -0.45
C THR A 111 8.81 4.45 0.91
N PHE A 112 8.10 5.02 1.87
CA PHE A 112 8.64 5.26 3.21
C PHE A 112 8.98 3.94 3.93
N VAL A 113 8.08 2.95 3.90
CA VAL A 113 8.36 1.61 4.45
C VAL A 113 9.62 1.00 3.82
N ASN A 114 9.76 1.09 2.50
CA ASN A 114 10.90 0.60 1.76
C ASN A 114 12.20 1.34 2.13
N LEU A 115 12.16 2.67 2.25
CA LEU A 115 13.30 3.47 2.69
C LEU A 115 13.73 3.08 4.11
N THR A 116 12.78 2.78 5.00
CA THR A 116 13.04 2.33 6.37
C THR A 116 13.67 0.92 6.41
N ILE A 117 13.25 0.01 5.52
CA ILE A 117 13.89 -1.31 5.37
C ILE A 117 15.33 -1.14 4.84
N LEU A 118 15.56 -0.30 3.84
CA LEU A 118 16.89 -0.02 3.31
C LEU A 118 17.79 0.68 4.34
N GLN A 119 17.25 1.65 5.08
CA GLN A 119 17.94 2.32 6.18
C GLN A 119 18.37 1.31 7.24
N ALA A 120 17.48 0.38 7.63
CA ALA A 120 17.80 -0.70 8.56
C ALA A 120 18.88 -1.64 8.04
N LEU A 121 18.82 -2.00 6.75
CA LEU A 121 19.82 -2.84 6.10
C LEU A 121 21.21 -2.17 6.11
N ILE A 122 21.28 -0.91 5.66
CA ILE A 122 22.52 -0.12 5.62
C ILE A 122 23.09 0.04 7.04
N TYR A 123 22.24 0.41 8.01
CA TYR A 123 22.63 0.54 9.41
C TYR A 123 23.26 -0.75 9.95
N LEU A 124 22.64 -1.91 9.69
CA LEU A 124 23.17 -3.19 10.16
C LEU A 124 24.45 -3.59 9.43
N ILE A 125 24.58 -3.31 8.13
CA ILE A 125 25.82 -3.54 7.38
C ILE A 125 26.97 -2.74 7.98
N ILE A 126 26.75 -1.45 8.27
CA ILE A 126 27.77 -0.58 8.87
C ILE A 126 28.10 -1.04 10.28
N LYS A 127 27.08 -1.28 11.12
CA LYS A 127 27.24 -1.66 12.53
C LYS A 127 27.95 -3.01 12.69
N LYS A 128 27.61 -3.99 11.86
CA LYS A 128 28.19 -5.35 11.91
C LYS A 128 29.41 -5.52 11.03
N ARG A 129 29.72 -4.55 10.16
CA ARG A 129 30.78 -4.62 9.15
C ARG A 129 30.68 -5.88 8.29
N SER A 130 29.46 -6.26 7.92
CA SER A 130 29.19 -7.50 7.16
C SER A 130 27.98 -7.33 6.25
N LEU A 131 28.05 -7.90 5.05
CA LEU A 131 26.90 -8.02 4.14
C LEU A 131 25.97 -9.18 4.54
N GLN A 132 26.41 -10.06 5.43
CA GLN A 132 25.60 -11.16 5.95
C GLN A 132 24.80 -10.68 7.16
N ILE A 133 23.59 -10.19 6.89
CA ILE A 133 22.68 -9.70 7.92
C ILE A 133 21.67 -10.78 8.31
N ASP A 134 21.54 -11.01 9.61
CA ASP A 134 20.48 -11.86 10.16
C ASP A 134 19.10 -11.20 9.95
N LYS A 135 18.14 -12.00 9.51
CA LYS A 135 16.79 -11.53 9.13
C LYS A 135 15.97 -11.11 10.34
N GLY A 136 16.19 -11.78 11.47
CA GLY A 136 15.62 -11.41 12.77
C GLY A 136 16.11 -10.04 13.20
N ASP A 137 17.40 -9.77 13.06
CA ASP A 137 17.96 -8.43 13.33
C ASP A 137 17.40 -7.36 12.39
N LEU A 138 17.24 -7.67 11.10
CA LEU A 138 16.66 -6.74 10.14
C LEU A 138 15.24 -6.34 10.55
N ILE A 139 14.35 -7.31 10.82
CA ILE A 139 12.97 -7.01 11.21
C ILE A 139 12.87 -6.33 12.57
N ARG A 140 13.71 -6.70 13.54
CA ARG A 140 13.77 -6.00 14.83
C ARG A 140 14.17 -4.54 14.69
N THR A 141 14.97 -4.22 13.68
CA THR A 141 15.44 -2.87 13.41
C THR A 141 14.37 -2.01 12.72
N PHE A 142 13.77 -2.49 11.62
CA PHE A 142 12.82 -1.66 10.86
C PHE A 142 11.39 -1.67 11.44
N ALA A 143 10.95 -2.76 12.08
CA ALA A 143 9.55 -2.90 12.47
C ALA A 143 9.05 -1.83 13.47
N PRO A 144 9.80 -1.44 14.53
CA PRO A 144 9.37 -0.35 15.41
C PRO A 144 9.15 0.97 14.67
N VAL A 145 9.98 1.25 13.68
CA VAL A 145 9.96 2.50 12.91
C VAL A 145 8.74 2.50 11.98
N VAL A 146 8.51 1.41 11.23
CA VAL A 146 7.31 1.27 10.39
C VAL A 146 6.02 1.33 11.21
N ARG A 147 6.01 0.83 12.46
CA ARG A 147 4.85 1.01 13.35
C ARG A 147 4.57 2.49 13.61
N ILE A 148 5.60 3.30 13.87
CA ILE A 148 5.46 4.76 14.05
C ILE A 148 4.91 5.39 12.76
N GLU A 149 5.45 5.01 11.60
CA GLU A 149 4.99 5.50 10.29
C GLU A 149 3.50 5.22 10.07
N VAL A 150 3.02 4.02 10.44
CA VAL A 150 1.59 3.66 10.34
C VAL A 150 0.74 4.53 11.28
N ILE A 151 1.20 4.83 12.49
CA ILE A 151 0.49 5.73 13.40
C ILE A 151 0.43 7.16 12.82
N ILE A 152 1.53 7.66 12.25
CA ILE A 152 1.56 8.97 11.58
C ILE A 152 0.61 8.99 10.38
N LEU A 153 0.59 7.93 9.56
CA LEU A 153 -0.34 7.79 8.45
C LEU A 153 -1.79 7.93 8.95
N TYR A 154 -2.21 7.11 9.92
CA TYR A 154 -3.55 7.16 10.49
C TYR A 154 -3.91 8.51 11.09
N PHE A 155 -2.95 9.17 11.77
CA PHE A 155 -3.14 10.53 12.27
C PHE A 155 -3.55 11.48 11.15
N PHE A 156 -2.85 11.48 10.01
CA PHE A 156 -3.20 12.33 8.87
C PHE A 156 -4.49 11.89 8.18
N VAL A 157 -4.77 10.60 8.08
CA VAL A 157 -6.04 10.09 7.52
C VAL A 157 -7.24 10.71 8.24
N VAL A 158 -7.18 10.75 9.58
CA VAL A 158 -8.23 11.34 10.41
C VAL A 158 -8.19 12.86 10.31
N LEU A 159 -7.01 13.47 10.49
CA LEU A 159 -6.85 14.92 10.48
C LEU A 159 -7.44 15.53 9.20
N HIS A 160 -7.11 14.98 8.04
CA HIS A 160 -7.62 15.50 6.77
C HIS A 160 -9.15 15.41 6.65
N LYS A 161 -9.82 14.48 7.33
CA LYS A 161 -11.29 14.36 7.36
C LYS A 161 -11.98 15.29 8.36
N LEU A 162 -11.23 16.00 9.20
CA LEU A 162 -11.78 17.00 10.12
C LEU A 162 -11.98 18.35 9.39
N ASN A 163 -12.82 18.34 8.36
CA ASN A 163 -13.17 19.50 7.55
C ASN A 163 -14.69 19.54 7.28
N TRP A 164 -15.20 20.74 6.94
CA TRP A 164 -16.63 20.97 6.79
C TRP A 164 -17.27 20.20 5.63
N SER A 165 -16.54 19.98 4.53
CA SER A 165 -17.07 19.25 3.36
C SER A 165 -17.18 17.74 3.63
N PHE A 166 -16.27 17.15 4.43
CA PHE A 166 -16.39 15.75 4.85
C PHE A 166 -17.54 15.52 5.83
N LEU A 167 -17.83 16.52 6.67
CA LEU A 167 -18.93 16.47 7.64
C LEU A 167 -20.30 16.77 6.99
N ALA A 168 -20.33 17.30 5.78
CA ALA A 168 -21.54 17.58 5.03
C ALA A 168 -22.08 16.30 4.35
N SER A 169 -23.32 15.91 4.67
CA SER A 169 -23.88 14.63 4.21
C SER A 169 -24.11 14.51 2.71
N ASP A 170 -24.23 15.64 2.02
CA ASP A 170 -24.43 15.75 0.58
C ASP A 170 -23.13 15.62 -0.23
N ALA A 171 -21.97 15.91 0.36
CA ALA A 171 -20.67 15.85 -0.30
C ALA A 171 -19.69 14.82 0.27
N SER A 172 -19.92 14.35 1.50
CA SER A 172 -18.98 13.50 2.22
C SER A 172 -18.56 12.26 1.43
N CYS A 173 -17.25 12.07 1.30
CA CYS A 173 -16.71 10.86 0.72
C CYS A 173 -17.17 9.58 1.42
N ALA A 174 -17.40 9.60 2.74
CA ALA A 174 -17.92 8.43 3.43
C ALA A 174 -19.32 8.04 2.91
N ALA A 175 -20.19 9.02 2.67
CA ALA A 175 -21.52 8.78 2.14
C ALA A 175 -21.49 8.35 0.65
N VAL A 176 -20.71 9.06 -0.18
CA VAL A 176 -20.57 8.77 -1.61
C VAL A 176 -20.00 7.37 -1.85
N LEU A 177 -18.90 7.03 -1.17
CA LEU A 177 -18.26 5.72 -1.30
C LEU A 177 -19.17 4.60 -0.80
N TYR A 178 -19.92 4.81 0.29
CA TYR A 178 -20.88 3.81 0.78
C TYR A 178 -21.97 3.51 -0.25
N LYS A 179 -22.61 4.55 -0.82
CA LYS A 179 -23.64 4.37 -1.87
C LYS A 179 -23.11 3.58 -3.06
N ALA A 180 -21.87 3.83 -3.46
CA ALA A 180 -21.21 3.12 -4.55
C ALA A 180 -20.98 1.62 -4.30
N GLN A 181 -21.06 1.14 -3.05
CA GLN A 181 -20.94 -0.30 -2.76
C GLN A 181 -22.20 -1.10 -3.12
N HIS A 182 -23.34 -0.43 -3.40
CA HIS A 182 -24.61 -1.08 -3.77
C HIS A 182 -25.05 -2.17 -2.76
N LEU A 183 -24.81 -1.92 -1.46
CA LEU A 183 -25.20 -2.82 -0.36
C LEU A 183 -26.66 -2.60 0.09
N ASP A 184 -27.46 -1.90 -0.71
CA ASP A 184 -28.82 -1.46 -0.37
C ASP A 184 -29.74 -2.62 0.05
N ALA A 185 -29.51 -3.81 -0.50
CA ALA A 185 -30.26 -5.03 -0.16
C ALA A 185 -29.94 -5.60 1.24
N LEU A 186 -28.81 -5.21 1.83
CA LEU A 186 -28.33 -5.71 3.13
C LEU A 186 -28.39 -4.64 4.23
N ILE A 187 -28.06 -3.39 3.89
CA ILE A 187 -27.99 -2.28 4.85
C ILE A 187 -28.62 -1.02 4.21
N PRO A 188 -29.63 -0.39 4.85
CA PRO A 188 -30.34 0.75 4.27
C PRO A 188 -29.45 1.96 3.98
N THR A 189 -29.65 2.62 2.83
CA THR A 189 -29.02 3.90 2.42
C THR A 189 -29.86 5.13 2.79
N THR A 190 -30.53 5.10 3.95
CA THR A 190 -31.28 6.27 4.43
C THR A 190 -30.35 7.45 4.74
N ASP A 191 -30.82 8.69 4.61
CA ASP A 191 -30.03 9.89 4.92
C ASP A 191 -29.50 9.88 6.36
N THR A 192 -30.29 9.37 7.30
CA THR A 192 -29.89 9.20 8.70
C THR A 192 -28.71 8.23 8.84
N PHE A 193 -28.75 7.09 8.15
CA PHE A 193 -27.65 6.12 8.16
C PHE A 193 -26.38 6.72 7.56
N LEU A 194 -26.48 7.44 6.45
CA LEU A 194 -25.34 8.08 5.79
C LEU A 194 -24.66 9.11 6.70
N LYS A 195 -25.44 9.90 7.44
CA LYS A 195 -24.90 10.82 8.47
C LYS A 195 -24.12 10.06 9.54
N TYR A 196 -24.66 8.95 10.06
CA TYR A 196 -23.93 8.13 11.03
C TYR A 196 -22.68 7.47 10.43
N ASN A 197 -22.71 7.09 9.16
CA ASN A 197 -21.55 6.50 8.48
C ASN A 197 -20.35 7.46 8.45
N ILE A 198 -20.59 8.77 8.30
CA ILE A 198 -19.53 9.80 8.36
C ILE A 198 -18.79 9.74 9.70
N TYR A 199 -19.54 9.79 10.80
CA TYR A 199 -18.96 9.73 12.15
C TYR A 199 -18.36 8.36 12.44
N PHE A 200 -18.99 7.28 11.98
CA PHE A 200 -18.47 5.92 12.12
C PHE A 200 -17.08 5.79 11.46
N THR A 201 -16.90 6.32 10.24
CA THR A 201 -15.59 6.34 9.57
C THR A 201 -14.54 7.06 10.42
N ILE A 202 -14.82 8.27 10.91
CA ILE A 202 -13.89 9.04 11.75
C ILE A 202 -13.57 8.27 13.05
N ILE A 203 -14.58 7.69 13.69
CA ILE A 203 -14.42 6.93 14.94
C ILE A 203 -13.53 5.71 14.69
N ILE A 204 -13.79 4.92 13.66
CA ILE A 204 -13.01 3.70 13.36
C ILE A 204 -11.57 4.05 12.98
N GLU A 205 -11.37 5.05 12.11
CA GLU A 205 -10.04 5.49 11.69
C GLU A 205 -9.24 6.10 12.85
N THR A 206 -9.90 6.69 13.85
CA THR A 206 -9.27 7.16 15.10
C THR A 206 -9.01 6.01 16.07
N LEU A 207 -9.94 5.07 16.20
CA LEU A 207 -9.86 3.97 17.15
C LEU A 207 -8.72 3.02 16.81
N ILE A 208 -8.52 2.70 15.52
CA ILE A 208 -7.46 1.80 15.06
C ILE A 208 -6.07 2.21 15.60
N PRO A 209 -5.51 3.40 15.30
CA PRO A 209 -4.18 3.78 15.76
C PRO A 209 -4.10 3.86 17.29
N VAL A 210 -5.14 4.35 17.97
CA VAL A 210 -5.19 4.40 19.44
C VAL A 210 -5.04 3.00 20.02
N LEU A 211 -5.80 2.03 19.52
CA LEU A 211 -5.70 0.65 19.98
C LEU A 211 -4.35 0.01 19.65
N LEU A 212 -3.73 0.36 18.50
CA LEU A 212 -2.42 -0.17 18.08
C LEU A 212 -1.24 0.30 18.96
N ILE A 213 -1.33 1.52 19.51
CA ILE A 213 -0.33 2.10 20.41
C ILE A 213 -0.24 1.28 21.70
N PHE A 214 -1.38 1.00 22.34
CA PHE A 214 -1.38 0.32 23.63
C PHE A 214 -1.23 -1.19 23.48
N ARG A 215 -0.25 -1.76 24.18
CA ARG A 215 0.10 -3.18 24.11
C ARG A 215 -1.09 -4.12 24.38
N LYS A 216 -1.98 -3.74 25.32
CA LYS A 216 -3.15 -4.54 25.73
C LYS A 216 -4.25 -4.57 24.68
N THR A 217 -4.41 -3.51 23.91
CA THR A 217 -5.49 -3.36 22.92
C THR A 217 -5.05 -3.61 21.49
N ARG A 218 -3.74 -3.78 21.24
CA ARG A 218 -3.18 -3.88 19.90
C ARG A 218 -3.83 -4.95 19.03
N ASN A 219 -4.10 -6.13 19.59
CA ASN A 219 -4.76 -7.20 18.86
C ASN A 219 -6.18 -6.80 18.41
N MET A 220 -6.89 -6.02 19.22
CA MET A 220 -8.18 -5.43 18.85
C MET A 220 -8.02 -4.39 17.75
N GLY A 221 -7.00 -3.52 17.85
CA GLY A 221 -6.68 -2.55 16.80
C GLY A 221 -6.38 -3.22 15.45
N VAL A 222 -5.59 -4.31 15.45
CA VAL A 222 -5.36 -5.12 14.25
C VAL A 222 -6.66 -5.74 13.76
N LEU A 223 -7.48 -6.36 14.61
CA LEU A 223 -8.72 -7.01 14.19
C LEU A 223 -9.72 -6.01 13.57
N ILE A 224 -9.95 -4.88 14.23
CA ILE A 224 -10.83 -3.81 13.75
C ILE A 224 -10.30 -3.27 12.43
N GLY A 225 -9.00 -3.01 12.34
CA GLY A 225 -8.39 -2.54 11.10
C GLY A 225 -8.50 -3.56 9.96
N LEU A 226 -8.25 -4.85 10.22
CA LEU A 226 -8.41 -5.91 9.21
C LEU A 226 -9.88 -5.99 8.74
N GLY A 227 -10.84 -5.89 9.65
CA GLY A 227 -12.27 -5.87 9.30
C GLY A 227 -12.65 -4.65 8.46
N PHE A 228 -12.24 -3.46 8.88
CA PHE A 228 -12.47 -2.21 8.14
C PHE A 228 -11.87 -2.29 6.73
N HIS A 229 -10.59 -2.65 6.62
CA HIS A 229 -9.89 -2.79 5.34
C HIS A 229 -10.47 -3.90 4.45
N CYS A 230 -10.95 -5.00 5.06
CA CYS A 230 -11.67 -6.04 4.33
C CYS A 230 -12.92 -5.49 3.61
N VAL A 231 -13.73 -4.70 4.32
CA VAL A 231 -14.98 -4.14 3.81
C VAL A 231 -14.74 -3.04 2.78
N ILE A 232 -13.91 -2.05 3.10
CA ILE A 232 -13.73 -0.89 2.19
C ILE A 232 -13.11 -1.31 0.86
N ALA A 233 -12.26 -2.34 0.85
CA ALA A 233 -11.62 -2.85 -0.37
C ALA A 233 -12.63 -3.22 -1.46
N PHE A 234 -13.85 -3.64 -1.10
CA PHE A 234 -14.92 -3.95 -2.06
C PHE A 234 -15.56 -2.74 -2.74
N ASN A 235 -15.13 -1.51 -2.41
CA ASN A 235 -15.65 -0.31 -3.05
C ASN A 235 -15.48 -0.35 -4.58
N SER A 236 -16.56 -0.12 -5.31
CA SER A 236 -16.61 -0.26 -6.76
C SER A 236 -15.94 0.89 -7.53
N LEU A 237 -15.85 2.08 -6.92
CA LEU A 237 -15.30 3.27 -7.57
C LEU A 237 -13.77 3.20 -7.66
N ASN A 238 -13.13 2.80 -6.57
CA ASN A 238 -11.66 2.82 -6.48
C ASN A 238 -11.00 1.48 -6.19
N GLY A 239 -11.74 0.43 -5.83
CA GLY A 239 -11.17 -0.89 -5.56
C GLY A 239 -9.97 -0.82 -4.60
N PHE A 240 -10.20 -0.49 -3.33
CA PHE A 240 -9.13 -0.21 -2.34
C PHE A 240 -8.30 -1.45 -1.92
N TYR A 241 -8.23 -2.49 -2.74
CA TYR A 241 -7.46 -3.72 -2.50
C TYR A 241 -5.96 -3.46 -2.39
N ASP A 242 -5.45 -2.46 -3.10
CA ASP A 242 -4.03 -2.09 -3.10
C ASP A 242 -3.62 -1.39 -1.80
N PHE A 243 -4.38 -0.39 -1.35
CA PHE A 243 -4.22 0.24 -0.04
C PHE A 243 -4.43 -0.78 1.09
N SER A 244 -5.53 -1.55 1.02
CA SER A 244 -5.86 -2.54 2.05
C SER A 244 -4.84 -3.66 2.11
N GLY A 245 -4.33 -4.14 0.97
CA GLY A 245 -3.26 -5.13 0.90
C GLY A 245 -1.96 -4.64 1.55
N MET A 246 -1.59 -3.37 1.30
CA MET A 246 -0.45 -2.74 1.98
C MET A 246 -0.67 -2.65 3.50
N ILE A 247 -1.87 -2.27 3.97
CA ILE A 247 -2.20 -2.23 5.40
C ILE A 247 -2.11 -3.63 6.04
N PHE A 248 -2.67 -4.66 5.39
CA PHE A 248 -2.56 -6.05 5.86
C PHE A 248 -1.09 -6.47 6.01
N ALA A 249 -0.23 -6.08 5.08
CA ALA A 249 1.19 -6.38 5.13
C ALA A 249 1.91 -5.70 6.30
N VAL A 250 1.71 -4.39 6.52
CA VAL A 250 2.34 -3.69 7.66
C VAL A 250 1.72 -4.10 9.00
N TYR A 251 0.47 -4.57 9.03
CA TYR A 251 -0.16 -5.11 10.23
C TYR A 251 0.51 -6.38 10.74
N VAL A 252 1.19 -7.16 9.89
CA VAL A 252 2.05 -8.27 10.34
C VAL A 252 3.05 -7.79 11.40
N LEU A 253 3.55 -6.54 11.28
CA LEU A 253 4.49 -5.96 12.23
C LEU A 253 3.85 -5.63 13.60
N PHE A 254 2.52 -5.55 13.69
CA PHE A 254 1.78 -5.36 14.93
C PHE A 254 1.28 -6.67 15.57
N THR A 255 1.43 -7.80 14.88
CA THR A 255 0.96 -9.11 15.37
C THR A 255 1.93 -9.83 16.33
N SER A 256 1.38 -10.69 17.18
CA SER A 256 2.16 -11.58 18.05
C SER A 256 2.93 -12.64 17.25
N HIS A 257 3.89 -13.30 17.89
CA HIS A 257 4.58 -14.43 17.27
C HIS A 257 3.66 -15.65 17.09
N SER A 258 2.60 -15.81 17.90
CA SER A 258 1.59 -16.86 17.69
C SER A 258 0.93 -16.74 16.32
N PHE A 259 0.64 -15.52 15.85
CA PHE A 259 0.10 -15.34 14.50
C PHE A 259 1.06 -15.85 13.45
N THR A 260 2.30 -15.36 13.45
CA THR A 260 3.29 -15.73 12.42
C THR A 260 3.63 -17.22 12.48
N ASN A 261 3.65 -17.82 13.67
CA ASN A 261 3.84 -19.26 13.86
C ASN A 261 2.62 -20.06 13.40
N THR A 262 1.40 -19.55 13.58
CA THR A 262 0.18 -20.16 13.04
C THR A 262 0.19 -20.16 11.50
N VAL A 263 0.61 -19.05 10.89
CA VAL A 263 0.80 -18.97 9.43
C VAL A 263 1.88 -19.95 8.96
N ALA A 264 3.04 -20.02 9.65
CA ALA A 264 4.11 -20.95 9.31
C ALA A 264 3.66 -22.41 9.42
N ASN A 265 3.02 -22.79 10.52
CA ASN A 265 2.48 -24.14 10.72
C ASN A 265 1.42 -24.51 9.68
N PHE A 266 0.57 -23.57 9.29
CA PHE A 266 -0.39 -23.78 8.20
C PHE A 266 0.33 -24.04 6.88
N ASN A 267 1.36 -23.26 6.57
CA ASN A 267 2.17 -23.45 5.36
C ASN A 267 2.95 -24.78 5.36
N ASP A 268 3.49 -25.20 6.51
CA ASP A 268 4.25 -26.45 6.62
C ASP A 268 3.34 -27.67 6.39
N LYS A 269 2.17 -27.70 7.07
CA LYS A 269 1.15 -28.73 6.82
C LYS A 269 0.67 -28.76 5.37
N TRP A 270 0.51 -27.58 4.77
CA TRP A 270 0.13 -27.48 3.36
C TRP A 270 1.23 -27.98 2.43
N THR A 271 2.49 -27.72 2.75
CA THR A 271 3.66 -28.19 2.00
C THR A 271 3.80 -29.70 2.08
N GLU A 272 3.63 -30.30 3.26
CA GLU A 272 3.62 -31.75 3.45
C GLU A 272 2.54 -32.41 2.58
N ARG A 273 1.30 -31.90 2.63
CA ARG A 273 0.20 -32.36 1.77
C ARG A 273 0.52 -32.21 0.27
N ARG A 274 1.16 -31.11 -0.13
CA ARG A 274 1.59 -30.90 -1.52
C ARG A 274 2.65 -31.91 -1.96
N ILE A 275 3.62 -32.23 -1.11
CA ILE A 275 4.65 -33.24 -1.41
C ILE A 275 4.00 -34.61 -1.56
N GLU A 276 3.09 -34.97 -0.66
CA GLU A 276 2.32 -36.22 -0.74
C GLU A 276 1.48 -36.29 -2.03
N PHE A 277 0.77 -35.20 -2.35
CA PHE A 277 -0.03 -35.10 -3.57
C PHE A 277 0.83 -35.18 -4.84
N ARG A 278 1.99 -34.51 -4.88
CA ARG A 278 2.96 -34.61 -5.98
C ARG A 278 3.50 -36.03 -6.15
N LYS A 279 3.77 -36.76 -5.05
CA LYS A 279 4.17 -38.17 -5.12
C LYS A 279 3.07 -39.04 -5.74
N LYS A 280 1.80 -38.80 -5.40
CA LYS A 280 0.63 -39.50 -5.97
C LYS A 280 0.40 -39.17 -7.45
N LEU A 281 0.58 -37.91 -7.85
CA LEU A 281 0.44 -37.46 -9.24
C LEU A 281 1.63 -37.85 -10.14
N GLY A 282 2.84 -37.88 -9.59
CA GLY A 282 4.07 -38.21 -10.33
C GLY A 282 4.19 -39.69 -10.72
N GLN A 283 3.31 -40.54 -10.22
CA GLN A 283 3.11 -41.89 -10.76
C GLN A 283 2.29 -41.75 -12.04
N PHE A 284 2.93 -41.95 -13.19
CA PHE A 284 2.25 -41.85 -14.48
C PHE A 284 1.13 -42.90 -14.57
N SER A 285 -0.11 -42.42 -14.65
CA SER A 285 -1.28 -43.25 -14.95
C SER A 285 -2.21 -42.46 -15.87
N VAL A 286 -2.87 -43.14 -16.80
CA VAL A 286 -3.86 -42.52 -17.72
C VAL A 286 -4.93 -41.76 -16.93
N LYS A 287 -5.33 -42.30 -15.76
CA LYS A 287 -6.24 -41.63 -14.81
C LYS A 287 -5.69 -40.28 -14.34
N ASN A 288 -4.42 -40.20 -13.94
CA ASN A 288 -3.80 -38.95 -13.49
C ASN A 288 -3.69 -37.93 -14.64
N PHE A 289 -3.41 -38.39 -15.87
CA PHE A 289 -3.37 -37.52 -17.05
C PHE A 289 -4.76 -36.95 -17.39
N VAL A 290 -5.81 -37.79 -17.40
CA VAL A 290 -7.19 -37.36 -17.64
C VAL A 290 -7.67 -36.39 -16.55
N VAL A 291 -7.35 -36.65 -15.28
CA VAL A 291 -7.66 -35.73 -14.17
C VAL A 291 -6.94 -34.39 -14.34
N LEU A 292 -5.66 -34.38 -14.73
CA LEU A 292 -4.92 -33.13 -14.99
C LEU A 292 -5.52 -32.33 -16.15
N LEU A 293 -5.88 -33.00 -17.26
CA LEU A 293 -6.56 -32.36 -18.39
C LEU A 293 -7.94 -31.81 -17.99
N ALA A 294 -8.71 -32.57 -17.20
CA ALA A 294 -10.01 -32.12 -16.71
C ALA A 294 -9.88 -30.91 -15.78
N ILE A 295 -8.90 -30.89 -14.87
CA ILE A 295 -8.61 -29.73 -14.01
C ILE A 295 -8.17 -28.54 -14.86
N PHE A 296 -7.30 -28.73 -15.85
CA PHE A 296 -6.85 -27.66 -16.74
C PHE A 296 -8.01 -27.06 -17.53
N PHE A 297 -8.83 -27.91 -18.17
CA PHE A 297 -9.99 -27.46 -18.94
C PHE A 297 -11.05 -26.80 -18.05
N PHE A 298 -11.36 -27.39 -16.90
CA PHE A 298 -12.26 -26.78 -15.91
C PHE A 298 -11.72 -25.43 -15.42
N SER A 299 -10.40 -25.31 -15.19
CA SER A 299 -9.79 -24.04 -14.78
C SER A 299 -9.90 -22.98 -15.89
N LEU A 300 -9.75 -23.37 -17.16
CA LEU A 300 -9.94 -22.47 -18.30
C LEU A 300 -11.41 -22.04 -18.45
N VAL A 301 -12.36 -22.97 -18.33
CA VAL A 301 -13.80 -22.68 -18.39
C VAL A 301 -14.24 -21.83 -17.21
N ALA A 302 -13.79 -22.16 -15.99
CA ALA A 302 -14.05 -21.35 -14.80
C ALA A 302 -13.43 -19.96 -14.93
N LEU A 303 -12.21 -19.83 -15.46
CA LEU A 303 -11.60 -18.54 -15.72
C LEU A 303 -12.39 -17.74 -16.76
N ALA A 304 -12.80 -18.35 -17.87
CA ALA A 304 -13.61 -17.71 -18.90
C ALA A 304 -15.01 -17.30 -18.39
N TYR A 305 -15.63 -18.13 -17.56
CA TYR A 305 -16.90 -17.81 -16.91
C TYR A 305 -16.74 -16.67 -15.91
N LEU A 306 -15.72 -16.73 -15.06
CA LEU A 306 -15.45 -15.69 -14.06
C LEU A 306 -15.10 -14.35 -14.72
N THR A 307 -14.33 -14.33 -15.82
CA THR A 307 -14.01 -13.10 -16.54
C THR A 307 -15.19 -12.50 -17.30
N THR A 308 -16.13 -13.32 -17.77
CA THR A 308 -17.35 -12.85 -18.46
C THR A 308 -18.43 -12.39 -17.48
N GLN A 309 -18.59 -13.06 -16.34
CA GLN A 309 -19.61 -12.71 -15.33
C GLN A 309 -19.15 -11.62 -14.37
N PHE A 310 -17.89 -11.67 -13.92
CA PHE A 310 -17.33 -10.68 -13.01
C PHE A 310 -16.39 -9.75 -13.76
N LYS A 311 -16.81 -8.48 -13.94
CA LYS A 311 -15.97 -7.40 -14.48
C LYS A 311 -14.71 -7.15 -13.64
N ASP A 312 -14.68 -7.65 -12.40
CA ASP A 312 -13.61 -7.51 -11.44
C ASP A 312 -13.41 -8.82 -10.65
N TYR A 313 -12.65 -9.77 -11.21
CA TYR A 313 -12.37 -11.05 -10.54
C TYR A 313 -11.41 -10.91 -9.35
N PHE A 314 -10.72 -9.77 -9.21
CA PHE A 314 -9.84 -9.51 -8.07
C PHE A 314 -10.61 -9.41 -6.75
N ARG A 315 -11.92 -9.12 -6.79
CA ARG A 315 -12.79 -9.18 -5.61
C ARG A 315 -12.80 -10.55 -4.95
N ILE A 316 -12.79 -11.62 -5.75
CA ILE A 316 -12.79 -13.01 -5.25
C ILE A 316 -11.42 -13.32 -4.65
N VAL A 317 -10.35 -12.93 -5.33
CA VAL A 317 -8.97 -13.09 -4.83
C VAL A 317 -8.78 -12.35 -3.51
N TRP A 318 -9.28 -11.12 -3.43
CA TRP A 318 -9.30 -10.33 -2.20
C TRP A 318 -10.10 -11.01 -1.11
N ALA A 319 -11.36 -11.40 -1.38
CA ALA A 319 -12.22 -12.06 -0.41
C ALA A 319 -11.56 -13.30 0.19
N LEU A 320 -10.94 -14.13 -0.65
CA LEU A 320 -10.21 -15.31 -0.19
C LEU A 320 -8.99 -14.91 0.65
N TYR A 321 -8.16 -13.98 0.15
CA TYR A 321 -6.96 -13.52 0.84
C TYR A 321 -7.28 -12.92 2.21
N SER A 322 -8.21 -11.96 2.27
CA SER A 322 -8.58 -11.25 3.48
C SER A 322 -9.24 -12.19 4.49
N THR A 323 -10.14 -13.07 4.04
CA THR A 323 -10.79 -14.08 4.90
C THR A 323 -9.77 -15.05 5.48
N VAL A 324 -8.87 -15.60 4.67
CA VAL A 324 -7.83 -16.52 5.17
C VAL A 324 -6.93 -15.81 6.18
N PHE A 325 -6.50 -14.58 5.90
CA PHE A 325 -5.67 -13.80 6.82
C PHE A 325 -6.39 -13.57 8.16
N ILE A 326 -7.66 -13.13 8.12
CA ILE A 326 -8.47 -12.87 9.32
C ILE A 326 -8.71 -14.16 10.10
N VAL A 327 -9.05 -15.27 9.45
CA VAL A 327 -9.25 -16.57 10.10
C VAL A 327 -7.95 -17.03 10.78
N LEU A 328 -6.81 -16.95 10.11
CA LEU A 328 -5.51 -17.28 10.70
C LEU A 328 -5.18 -16.39 11.90
N PHE A 329 -5.53 -15.10 11.82
CA PHE A 329 -5.38 -14.17 12.93
C PHE A 329 -6.28 -14.54 14.11
N LEU A 330 -7.56 -14.82 13.89
CA LEU A 330 -8.50 -15.25 14.93
C LEU A 330 -8.09 -16.58 15.58
N VAL A 331 -7.59 -17.55 14.80
CA VAL A 331 -7.07 -18.82 15.33
C VAL A 331 -5.84 -18.58 16.22
N ALA A 332 -4.94 -17.67 15.81
CA ALA A 332 -3.79 -17.30 16.61
C ALA A 332 -4.17 -16.56 17.90
N LEU A 333 -5.20 -15.71 17.85
CA LEU A 333 -5.73 -14.98 19.00
C LEU A 333 -6.32 -15.90 20.06
N LYS A 334 -6.98 -17.00 19.69
CA LYS A 334 -7.52 -17.97 20.66
C LYS A 334 -6.47 -18.52 21.62
N LYS A 335 -5.20 -18.53 21.21
CA LYS A 335 -4.08 -19.03 22.02
C LYS A 335 -3.50 -17.97 22.98
N GLU A 336 -3.71 -16.68 22.71
CA GLU A 336 -2.96 -15.59 23.34
C GLU A 336 -3.77 -14.30 23.55
N PHE A 337 -5.11 -14.34 23.55
CA PHE A 337 -5.97 -13.13 23.49
C PHE A 337 -5.61 -12.06 24.53
N TRP A 338 -5.19 -12.49 25.73
CA TRP A 338 -4.80 -11.62 26.85
C TRP A 338 -3.29 -11.58 27.14
N GLN A 339 -2.45 -12.24 26.33
CA GLN A 339 -1.01 -12.20 26.53
C GLN A 339 -0.43 -10.93 25.92
N ASN A 340 0.31 -10.17 26.74
CA ASN A 340 0.93 -8.92 26.33
C ASN A 340 1.99 -9.18 25.25
N THR A 341 1.74 -8.70 24.02
CA THR A 341 2.78 -8.68 23.00
C THR A 341 3.80 -7.59 23.32
N ASN A 342 4.99 -7.99 23.75
CA ASN A 342 6.14 -7.10 23.95
C ASN A 342 6.71 -6.63 22.59
N LEU A 343 5.90 -5.91 21.80
CA LEU A 343 6.36 -5.18 20.63
C LEU A 343 6.72 -3.76 21.04
N SER A 344 7.90 -3.34 20.59
CA SER A 344 8.48 -2.05 20.92
C SER A 344 8.18 -1.00 19.84
N PHE A 345 8.02 0.24 20.28
CA PHE A 345 8.14 1.45 19.45
C PHE A 345 9.52 2.10 19.62
N ALA A 346 10.44 1.46 20.35
CA ALA A 346 11.78 1.98 20.58
C ALA A 346 12.56 2.03 19.27
N LEU A 347 13.16 3.20 19.03
CA LEU A 347 14.01 3.44 17.88
C LEU A 347 15.36 2.74 18.07
N PRO A 348 15.90 2.06 17.05
CA PRO A 348 17.24 1.46 17.15
C PRO A 348 18.37 2.48 17.30
N ALA A 349 18.18 3.68 16.73
CA ALA A 349 19.09 4.83 16.81
C ALA A 349 18.32 6.11 16.43
N ALA A 350 18.84 7.30 16.82
CA ALA A 350 18.20 8.59 16.51
C ALA A 350 17.99 8.83 15.01
N LEU A 351 18.89 8.31 14.17
CA LEU A 351 18.82 8.41 12.70
C LEU A 351 17.52 7.79 12.12
N PHE A 352 16.88 6.86 12.84
CA PHE A 352 15.61 6.26 12.43
C PHE A 352 14.40 7.19 12.62
N LEU A 353 14.60 8.42 13.11
CA LEU A 353 13.58 9.47 13.03
C LEU A 353 13.46 10.07 11.62
N LEU A 354 14.46 9.89 10.75
CA LEU A 354 14.51 10.51 9.43
C LEU A 354 13.27 10.17 8.60
N VAL A 355 12.96 8.89 8.42
CA VAL A 355 11.85 8.46 7.56
C VAL A 355 10.48 8.77 8.18
N PRO A 356 10.22 8.52 9.47
CA PRO A 356 9.00 9.00 10.12
C PRO A 356 8.79 10.51 10.01
N ALA A 357 9.86 11.32 10.09
CA ALA A 357 9.76 12.76 9.87
C ALA A 357 9.36 13.10 8.42
N LEU A 358 9.86 12.35 7.42
CA LEU A 358 9.42 12.49 6.03
C LEU A 358 7.95 12.09 5.83
N VAL A 359 7.49 11.03 6.50
CA VAL A 359 6.06 10.65 6.50
C VAL A 359 5.22 11.80 7.08
N PHE A 360 5.66 12.37 8.20
CA PHE A 360 4.96 13.49 8.82
C PHE A 360 4.94 14.73 7.91
N PHE A 361 6.07 15.06 7.30
CA PHE A 361 6.19 16.18 6.37
C PHE A 361 5.31 16.00 5.12
N ASN A 362 5.20 14.76 4.61
CA ASN A 362 4.30 14.44 3.51
C ASN A 362 2.83 14.70 3.88
N GLY A 363 2.42 14.31 5.09
CA GLY A 363 1.06 14.53 5.60
C GLY A 363 0.74 16.00 5.89
N ILE A 364 1.69 16.76 6.43
CA ILE A 364 1.46 18.18 6.76
C ILE A 364 1.56 19.12 5.54
N SER A 365 2.03 18.62 4.39
CA SER A 365 2.25 19.40 3.16
C SER A 365 1.07 20.30 2.73
N PRO A 366 -0.20 19.84 2.73
CA PRO A 366 -1.33 20.69 2.35
C PRO A 366 -1.47 21.93 3.23
N TYR A 367 -1.23 21.78 4.54
CA TYR A 367 -1.36 22.86 5.52
C TYR A 367 -0.21 23.87 5.49
N LEU A 368 0.94 23.47 4.94
CA LEU A 368 2.08 24.36 4.74
C LEU A 368 1.98 25.16 3.43
N GLY A 369 0.99 24.90 2.58
CA GLY A 369 0.89 25.52 1.25
C GLY A 369 1.75 24.79 0.21
N LEU A 370 2.13 23.54 0.46
CA LEU A 370 2.87 22.67 -0.47
C LEU A 370 1.91 21.78 -1.27
N LYS A 371 2.35 20.60 -1.71
CA LYS A 371 1.55 19.66 -2.49
C LYS A 371 0.26 19.25 -1.77
N THR A 372 -0.80 18.99 -2.53
CA THR A 372 -2.08 18.47 -2.02
C THR A 372 -2.34 17.03 -2.44
N GLU A 373 -1.75 16.59 -3.55
CA GLU A 373 -1.84 15.21 -4.01
C GLU A 373 -0.78 14.31 -3.34
N SER A 374 -1.14 13.03 -3.14
CA SER A 374 -0.30 12.04 -2.45
C SER A 374 0.17 12.47 -1.04
N SER A 375 -0.65 13.25 -0.34
CA SER A 375 -0.40 13.83 0.99
C SER A 375 -1.13 13.11 2.13
N PHE A 376 -1.64 11.91 1.87
CA PHE A 376 -2.52 11.12 2.76
C PHE A 376 -3.93 11.70 2.97
N ALA A 377 -4.35 12.70 2.19
CA ALA A 377 -5.70 13.29 2.19
C ALA A 377 -6.82 12.36 1.65
N MET A 378 -6.61 11.04 1.65
CA MET A 378 -7.42 9.96 1.09
C MET A 378 -8.93 10.11 1.29
N PHE A 379 -9.63 10.50 0.22
CA PHE A 379 -11.09 10.68 0.17
C PHE A 379 -11.59 11.50 1.35
N SER A 380 -10.93 12.64 1.58
CA SER A 380 -11.20 13.48 2.74
C SER A 380 -12.02 14.72 2.42
N ASN A 381 -12.31 15.04 1.16
CA ASN A 381 -12.91 16.33 0.77
C ASN A 381 -12.06 17.58 1.16
N LEU A 382 -10.81 17.41 1.61
CA LEU A 382 -9.97 18.50 2.13
C LEU A 382 -9.61 19.52 1.04
N ARG A 383 -9.85 20.81 1.29
CA ARG A 383 -9.35 21.92 0.49
C ARG A 383 -8.46 22.82 1.32
N THR A 384 -7.31 23.15 0.75
CA THR A 384 -6.37 24.14 1.30
C THR A 384 -5.96 25.17 0.22
N GLU A 385 -6.41 25.00 -1.02
CA GLU A 385 -6.01 25.80 -2.17
C GLU A 385 -6.79 27.12 -2.30
N GLY A 386 -6.14 28.12 -2.90
CA GLY A 386 -6.73 29.43 -3.21
C GLY A 386 -6.79 30.39 -2.02
N GLY A 387 -5.91 30.24 -1.04
CA GLY A 387 -5.92 31.09 0.16
C GLY A 387 -7.13 30.87 1.07
N ILE A 388 -7.80 29.71 0.94
CA ILE A 388 -8.89 29.29 1.80
C ILE A 388 -8.68 27.85 2.26
N THR A 389 -9.30 27.50 3.38
CA THR A 389 -9.25 26.16 3.94
C THR A 389 -10.63 25.78 4.45
N ASN A 390 -11.07 24.55 4.16
CA ASN A 390 -12.31 24.02 4.72
C ASN A 390 -12.08 23.23 6.02
N HIS A 391 -10.83 23.16 6.49
CA HIS A 391 -10.47 22.46 7.72
C HIS A 391 -11.09 23.14 8.96
N VAL A 392 -11.55 22.35 9.93
CA VAL A 392 -12.31 22.88 11.09
C VAL A 392 -11.48 23.81 11.97
N PHE A 393 -10.19 23.50 12.19
CA PHE A 393 -9.33 24.25 13.13
C PHE A 393 -7.93 24.61 12.63
N ILE A 394 -7.56 24.26 11.39
CA ILE A 394 -6.25 24.64 10.83
C ILE A 394 -6.47 25.85 9.92
N PRO A 395 -6.03 27.05 10.32
CA PRO A 395 -6.27 28.27 9.55
C PRO A 395 -5.32 28.36 8.35
N VAL A 396 -5.73 29.13 7.34
CA VAL A 396 -4.90 29.42 6.16
C VAL A 396 -3.54 30.04 6.52
N SER A 397 -3.44 30.73 7.67
CA SER A 397 -2.20 31.36 8.14
C SER A 397 -1.06 30.36 8.43
N THR A 398 -1.33 29.04 8.47
CA THR A 398 -0.26 28.03 8.55
C THR A 398 0.47 27.82 7.23
N GLN A 399 -0.10 28.30 6.12
CA GLN A 399 0.52 28.21 4.80
C GLN A 399 1.65 29.21 4.66
N ILE A 400 2.87 28.73 4.93
CA ILE A 400 4.10 29.49 4.80
C ILE A 400 4.64 29.50 3.36
N PHE A 401 4.16 28.62 2.49
CA PHE A 401 4.50 28.56 1.07
C PHE A 401 3.32 28.97 0.19
N ASP A 402 3.62 29.55 -0.98
CA ASP A 402 2.63 30.17 -1.85
C ASP A 402 2.15 29.29 -3.02
N PHE A 403 2.60 28.02 -3.11
CA PHE A 403 2.31 27.16 -4.26
C PHE A 403 0.82 26.87 -4.47
N GLN A 404 0.00 27.04 -3.43
CA GLN A 404 -1.44 26.84 -3.46
C GLN A 404 -2.25 28.12 -3.67
N LYS A 405 -1.63 29.31 -3.62
CA LYS A 405 -2.37 30.59 -3.62
C LYS A 405 -2.82 31.02 -5.01
N ASP A 406 -1.96 30.85 -6.00
CA ASP A 406 -2.19 31.25 -7.38
C ASP A 406 -3.02 30.19 -8.11
N MET A 407 -4.29 30.50 -8.37
CA MET A 407 -5.27 29.57 -8.95
C MET A 407 -5.70 30.02 -10.35
N VAL A 408 -5.99 29.02 -11.18
CA VAL A 408 -6.43 29.17 -12.57
C VAL A 408 -7.77 28.48 -12.75
N GLU A 409 -8.70 29.18 -13.37
CA GLU A 409 -9.93 28.61 -13.93
C GLU A 409 -9.74 28.41 -15.43
N VAL A 410 -9.89 27.18 -15.90
CA VAL A 410 -9.85 26.89 -17.34
C VAL A 410 -11.23 27.15 -17.94
N VAL A 411 -11.30 28.03 -18.93
CA VAL A 411 -12.56 28.35 -19.64
C VAL A 411 -12.74 27.43 -20.84
N SER A 412 -11.69 27.27 -21.63
CA SER A 412 -11.66 26.36 -22.77
C SER A 412 -10.23 25.97 -23.13
N SER A 413 -10.05 24.83 -23.78
CA SER A 413 -8.75 24.39 -24.30
C SER A 413 -8.93 23.46 -25.48
N THR A 414 -7.90 23.28 -26.30
CA THR A 414 -7.85 22.18 -27.27
C THR A 414 -7.39 20.86 -26.64
N ASP A 415 -6.72 20.89 -25.48
CA ASP A 415 -6.30 19.70 -24.74
C ASP A 415 -7.49 18.99 -24.06
N LYS A 416 -7.50 17.66 -24.13
CA LYS A 416 -8.60 16.85 -23.60
C LYS A 416 -8.74 16.95 -22.07
N GLN A 417 -7.62 16.95 -21.35
CA GLN A 417 -7.64 16.98 -19.89
C GLN A 417 -8.10 18.36 -19.38
N LEU A 418 -7.61 19.44 -19.98
CA LEU A 418 -8.05 20.80 -19.64
C LEU A 418 -9.52 21.06 -20.00
N LYS A 419 -10.04 20.46 -21.08
CA LYS A 419 -11.49 20.47 -21.39
C LYS A 419 -12.32 19.83 -20.28
N GLU A 420 -11.84 18.72 -19.71
CA GLU A 420 -12.54 18.02 -18.62
C GLU A 420 -12.52 18.84 -17.32
N VAL A 421 -11.39 19.49 -17.01
CA VAL A 421 -11.29 20.43 -15.88
C VAL A 421 -12.29 21.59 -16.04
N ALA A 422 -12.37 22.16 -17.24
CA ALA A 422 -13.32 23.23 -17.55
C ALA A 422 -14.78 22.77 -17.44
N SER A 423 -15.12 21.60 -17.98
CA SER A 423 -16.50 21.09 -17.94
C SER A 423 -16.96 20.70 -16.54
N LYS A 424 -16.03 20.38 -15.64
CA LYS A 424 -16.28 20.11 -14.22
C LYS A 424 -16.25 21.38 -13.35
N HIS A 425 -16.02 22.56 -13.94
CA HIS A 425 -15.86 23.82 -13.20
C HIS A 425 -14.79 23.73 -12.10
N GLN A 426 -13.66 23.10 -12.41
CA GLN A 426 -12.56 22.92 -11.48
C GLN A 426 -11.50 24.03 -11.61
N LEU A 427 -10.79 24.28 -10.52
CA LEU A 427 -9.63 25.17 -10.44
C LEU A 427 -8.35 24.35 -10.31
N LEU A 428 -7.26 24.88 -10.84
CA LEU A 428 -5.91 24.31 -10.73
C LEU A 428 -4.95 25.34 -10.14
N PRO A 429 -4.01 24.96 -9.26
CA PRO A 429 -2.88 25.81 -8.98
C PRO A 429 -2.11 26.14 -10.26
N PHE A 430 -1.71 27.40 -10.43
CA PHE A 430 -1.01 27.87 -11.62
C PHE A 430 0.24 27.04 -11.92
N PHE A 431 0.95 26.59 -10.88
CA PHE A 431 2.07 25.67 -11.00
C PHE A 431 1.71 24.40 -11.80
N GLN A 432 0.58 23.77 -11.45
CA GLN A 432 0.11 22.54 -12.09
C GLN A 432 -0.36 22.81 -13.52
N PHE A 433 -1.12 23.89 -13.72
CA PHE A 433 -1.61 24.33 -15.03
C PHE A 433 -0.45 24.60 -16.00
N LYS A 434 0.53 25.43 -15.58
CA LYS A 434 1.73 25.78 -16.36
C LYS A 434 2.51 24.54 -16.80
N ASN A 435 2.81 23.64 -15.87
CA ASN A 435 3.57 22.41 -16.19
C ASN A 435 2.80 21.51 -17.17
N HIS A 436 1.48 21.44 -17.06
CA HIS A 436 0.64 20.69 -18.00
C HIS A 436 0.66 21.31 -19.40
N VAL A 437 0.43 22.61 -19.53
CA VAL A 437 0.43 23.32 -20.83
C VAL A 437 1.79 23.18 -21.52
N ALA A 438 2.89 23.40 -20.80
CA ALA A 438 4.24 23.29 -21.36
C ALA A 438 4.57 21.87 -21.86
N LYS A 439 3.98 20.83 -21.23
CA LYS A 439 4.18 19.43 -21.62
C LYS A 439 3.24 18.99 -22.74
N ALA A 440 1.95 19.26 -22.62
CA ALA A 440 0.91 18.82 -23.55
C ALA A 440 0.90 19.64 -24.85
N LYS A 441 1.38 20.90 -24.80
CA LYS A 441 1.44 21.83 -25.94
C LYS A 441 0.10 21.97 -26.67
N PRO A 442 -1.00 22.30 -25.96
CA PRO A 442 -2.28 22.58 -26.62
C PRO A 442 -2.13 23.73 -27.61
N GLU A 443 -2.81 23.64 -28.76
CA GLU A 443 -2.87 24.74 -29.74
C GLU A 443 -3.39 26.04 -29.13
N GLN A 444 -4.42 25.95 -28.26
CA GLN A 444 -5.03 27.09 -27.60
C GLN A 444 -5.55 26.72 -26.20
N VAL A 445 -5.43 27.67 -25.26
CA VAL A 445 -6.12 27.63 -23.97
C VAL A 445 -6.59 29.03 -23.57
N VAL A 446 -7.85 29.12 -23.13
CA VAL A 446 -8.45 30.31 -22.53
C VAL A 446 -8.64 30.04 -21.05
N TYR A 447 -8.12 30.93 -20.21
CA TYR A 447 -8.12 30.74 -18.76
C TYR A 447 -8.25 32.06 -18.01
N ILE A 448 -8.75 32.01 -16.79
CA ILE A 448 -8.86 33.15 -15.88
C ILE A 448 -7.83 32.95 -14.77
N ARG A 449 -7.01 33.97 -14.52
CA ARG A 449 -6.04 34.04 -13.41
C ARG A 449 -6.12 35.43 -12.81
N ASN A 450 -6.18 35.52 -11.47
CA ASN A 450 -6.35 36.80 -10.78
C ASN A 450 -7.54 37.65 -11.27
N GLY A 451 -8.63 37.00 -11.68
CA GLY A 451 -9.85 37.67 -12.18
C GLY A 451 -9.75 38.20 -13.62
N GLN A 452 -8.60 38.09 -14.28
CA GLN A 452 -8.42 38.51 -15.67
C GLN A 452 -8.41 37.28 -16.59
N GLN A 453 -9.09 37.40 -17.74
CA GLN A 453 -9.08 36.37 -18.77
C GLN A 453 -7.87 36.53 -19.69
N TYR A 454 -7.20 35.41 -19.95
CA TYR A 454 -6.04 35.30 -20.84
C TYR A 454 -6.33 34.28 -21.93
N THR A 455 -5.72 34.48 -23.10
CA THR A 455 -5.72 33.51 -24.20
C THR A 455 -4.28 33.21 -24.58
N PHE A 456 -3.88 31.96 -24.45
CA PHE A 456 -2.60 31.45 -24.92
C PHE A 456 -2.81 30.69 -26.22
N ASN A 457 -2.03 31.06 -27.25
CA ASN A 457 -1.99 30.36 -28.54
C ASN A 457 -0.57 29.87 -28.80
N GLN A 458 -0.39 28.57 -28.99
CA GLN A 458 0.93 27.95 -29.13
C GLN A 458 1.72 28.52 -30.32
N ALA A 459 1.04 28.89 -31.41
CA ALA A 459 1.69 29.41 -32.62
C ALA A 459 2.21 30.84 -32.46
N THR A 460 1.55 31.69 -31.67
CA THR A 460 1.86 33.13 -31.56
C THR A 460 2.49 33.53 -30.24
N ALA A 461 2.53 32.63 -29.25
CA ALA A 461 3.14 32.92 -27.95
C ALA A 461 4.63 33.28 -28.09
N SER A 462 5.10 34.18 -27.21
CA SER A 462 6.52 34.55 -27.13
C SER A 462 7.38 33.32 -26.78
N PRO A 463 8.62 33.20 -27.26
CA PRO A 463 9.57 32.18 -26.78
C PRO A 463 9.73 32.15 -25.26
N ASP A 464 9.61 33.31 -24.61
CA ASP A 464 9.78 33.47 -23.16
C ASP A 464 8.46 33.39 -22.37
N ASP A 465 7.35 33.04 -23.03
CA ASP A 465 6.07 32.87 -22.36
C ASP A 465 6.16 31.79 -21.27
N GLU A 466 5.73 32.11 -20.06
CA GLU A 466 5.85 31.21 -18.92
C GLU A 466 5.13 29.88 -19.12
N LEU A 467 4.09 29.81 -19.94
CA LEU A 467 3.37 28.57 -20.24
C LEU A 467 4.13 27.64 -21.21
N ARG A 468 5.24 28.11 -21.80
CA ARG A 468 6.15 27.26 -22.60
C ARG A 468 7.22 26.58 -21.77
N HIS A 469 7.45 27.04 -20.54
CA HIS A 469 8.55 26.58 -19.70
C HIS A 469 8.02 25.77 -18.53
N GLN A 470 8.50 24.54 -18.40
CA GLN A 470 8.19 23.73 -17.21
C GLN A 470 9.00 24.22 -16.01
N SER A 471 8.46 23.99 -14.82
CA SER A 471 9.16 24.22 -13.55
C SER A 471 10.37 23.28 -13.40
N PRO A 472 11.32 23.54 -12.48
CA PRO A 472 12.43 22.63 -12.21
C PRO A 472 11.97 21.19 -11.95
N LEU A 473 12.67 20.20 -12.52
CA LEU A 473 12.27 18.78 -12.49
C LEU A 473 12.03 18.26 -11.06
N ILE A 474 12.85 18.68 -10.10
CA ILE A 474 12.70 18.28 -8.69
C ILE A 474 11.37 18.76 -8.13
N LEU A 475 10.99 20.01 -8.41
CA LEU A 475 9.69 20.55 -7.97
C LEU A 475 8.55 19.83 -8.67
N GLN A 476 8.65 19.53 -9.97
CA GLN A 476 7.63 18.75 -10.67
C GLN A 476 7.43 17.37 -10.04
N LYS A 477 8.51 16.71 -9.59
CA LYS A 477 8.45 15.38 -8.98
C LYS A 477 7.89 15.40 -7.55
N LEU A 478 8.15 16.46 -6.80
CA LEU A 478 7.74 16.57 -5.40
C LEU A 478 6.37 17.25 -5.22
N MET A 479 5.99 18.14 -6.13
CA MET A 479 4.82 19.00 -5.99
C MET A 479 3.69 18.54 -6.91
N GLY A 480 2.82 17.68 -6.38
CA GLY A 480 1.59 17.26 -7.04
C GLY A 480 0.38 17.99 -6.46
N PHE A 481 -0.48 18.52 -7.32
CA PHE A 481 -1.72 19.18 -6.92
C PHE A 481 -2.91 18.53 -7.61
N ARG A 482 -4.00 18.40 -6.87
CA ARG A 482 -5.28 17.98 -7.43
C ARG A 482 -6.04 19.18 -7.98
N ALA A 483 -6.93 18.90 -8.94
CA ALA A 483 -7.96 19.87 -9.31
C ALA A 483 -8.99 19.93 -8.19
N ILE A 484 -9.51 21.13 -7.92
CA ILE A 484 -10.53 21.34 -6.88
C ILE A 484 -11.79 21.93 -7.49
N SER A 485 -12.95 21.65 -6.90
CA SER A 485 -14.19 22.29 -7.34
C SER A 485 -14.14 23.78 -7.04
N LYS A 486 -14.60 24.61 -7.98
CA LYS A 486 -14.82 26.05 -7.74
C LYS A 486 -15.88 26.29 -6.66
N TYR A 487 -16.80 25.35 -6.47
CA TYR A 487 -17.94 25.46 -5.56
C TYR A 487 -17.74 24.65 -4.28
N GLU A 488 -18.36 25.12 -3.20
CA GLU A 488 -18.49 24.38 -1.94
C GLU A 488 -19.91 23.76 -1.81
N PRO A 489 -20.06 22.66 -1.06
CA PRO A 489 -19.00 21.86 -0.45
C PRO A 489 -18.12 21.12 -1.49
N GLN A 490 -16.84 20.92 -1.18
CA GLN A 490 -15.96 20.15 -2.06
C GLN A 490 -16.48 18.71 -2.27
N PRO A 491 -16.63 18.27 -3.53
CA PRO A 491 -17.13 16.93 -3.84
C PRO A 491 -16.11 15.85 -3.47
N CYS A 492 -16.59 14.60 -3.44
CA CYS A 492 -15.71 13.45 -3.25
C CYS A 492 -14.96 13.11 -4.55
N GLU A 493 -13.81 13.74 -4.75
CA GLU A 493 -12.99 13.58 -5.95
C GLU A 493 -11.50 13.36 -5.58
N HIS A 494 -10.82 12.52 -6.36
CA HIS A 494 -9.37 12.28 -6.31
C HIS A 494 -8.83 11.98 -7.70
#